data_AF-A0A0Q5Z2U6-F1
#
_entry.id   AF-A0A0Q5Z2U6-F1
#
_cell.length_a   1.000
_cell.length_b   1.000
_cell.length_c   1.000
_cell.angle_alpha   90.00
_cell.angle_beta   90.00
_cell.angle_gamma   90.00
#
_symmetry.space_group_name_H-M   'P 1'
#
loop_
_entity.id
_entity.type
_entity.pdbx_description
1 polymer ?
#
loop_
_entity_poly.entity_id
_entity_poly.type
_entity_poly.pdbx_seq_one_letter_code
_entity_poly.pdbx_strand_id
1 'polypeptide(L)'
;MTKREHAAGYVPNEAYTQEDWDEVCDNPELTDAEIAQLKPGHEGLPAGVFAALVNRGGRPKASLRKVPVTIRLDPHVVDAFKATGPGWQTRMNDVLARAVSDLR
;
A
#
# COMPACT_ATOMS: atom_id res chain seq x y z
N MET A 1 8.73 -20.01 39.50
CA MET A 1 8.32 -19.05 38.46
C MET A 1 8.85 -19.59 37.15
N THR A 2 7.98 -20.14 36.31
CA THR A 2 8.36 -20.67 34.99
C THR A 2 8.84 -19.50 34.14
N LYS A 3 10.11 -19.54 33.74
CA LYS A 3 10.71 -18.60 32.80
C LYS A 3 9.88 -18.70 31.51
N ARG A 4 9.30 -17.60 31.03
CA ARG A 4 8.70 -17.61 29.69
C ARG A 4 9.83 -17.93 28.72
N GLU A 5 9.70 -19.02 27.97
CA GLU A 5 10.76 -19.51 27.06
C GLU A 5 10.96 -18.56 25.87
N HIS A 6 9.97 -17.71 25.57
CA HIS A 6 9.93 -16.86 24.38
C HIS A 6 9.58 -15.40 24.71
N ALA A 7 10.10 -14.49 23.89
CA ALA A 7 9.82 -13.07 23.94
C ALA A 7 8.38 -12.74 23.54
N ALA A 8 7.81 -11.74 24.20
CA ALA A 8 6.42 -11.34 23.96
C ALA A 8 6.28 -10.60 22.62
N GLY A 9 5.07 -10.65 22.04
CA GLY A 9 4.70 -9.79 20.91
C GLY A 9 5.02 -10.33 19.51
N TYR A 10 5.66 -11.49 19.40
CA TYR A 10 5.84 -12.14 18.11
C TYR A 10 4.50 -12.59 17.51
N VAL A 11 4.31 -12.34 16.22
CA VAL A 11 3.20 -12.86 15.41
C VAL A 11 3.78 -13.81 14.36
N PRO A 12 3.40 -15.10 14.40
CA PRO A 12 3.87 -16.10 13.44
C PRO A 12 3.68 -15.67 11.98
N ASN A 13 4.77 -15.76 11.21
CA ASN A 13 4.77 -15.44 9.78
C ASN A 13 5.75 -16.33 9.02
N GLU A 14 5.67 -16.33 7.69
CA GLU A 14 6.46 -17.21 6.82
C GLU A 14 7.94 -16.83 6.74
N ALA A 15 8.31 -15.60 7.12
CA ALA A 15 9.64 -15.04 6.89
C ALA A 15 10.58 -15.14 8.10
N TYR A 16 10.04 -15.15 9.32
CA TYR A 16 10.81 -15.16 10.56
C TYR A 16 10.19 -16.14 11.53
N THR A 17 11.01 -16.86 12.29
CA THR A 17 10.59 -17.80 13.34
C THR A 17 10.49 -17.12 14.71
N GLN A 18 9.95 -17.83 15.71
CA GLN A 18 9.98 -17.38 17.11
C GLN A 18 11.41 -17.27 17.63
N GLU A 19 12.30 -18.19 17.22
CA GLU A 19 13.71 -18.18 17.62
C GLU A 19 14.42 -16.93 17.09
N ASP A 20 14.18 -16.56 15.82
CA ASP A 20 14.71 -15.31 15.23
C ASP A 20 14.22 -14.08 15.99
N TRP A 21 12.97 -14.10 16.47
CA TRP A 21 12.42 -13.00 17.26
C TRP A 21 13.05 -12.91 18.65
N ASP A 22 13.24 -14.04 19.31
CA ASP A 22 13.85 -14.11 20.64
C ASP A 22 15.31 -13.63 20.62
N GLU A 23 16.03 -13.88 19.52
CA GLU A 23 17.41 -13.42 19.33
C GLU A 23 17.52 -11.90 19.33
N VAL A 24 16.52 -11.18 18.81
CA VAL A 24 16.58 -9.72 18.62
C VAL A 24 15.69 -8.93 19.59
N CYS A 25 14.96 -9.62 20.48
CA CYS A 25 13.94 -8.99 21.33
C CYS A 25 14.50 -8.05 22.40
N ASP A 26 15.79 -8.17 22.73
CA ASP A 26 16.49 -7.35 23.70
C ASP A 26 17.15 -6.10 23.08
N ASN A 27 16.98 -5.87 21.78
CA ASN A 27 17.51 -4.70 21.12
C ASN A 27 16.92 -3.42 21.73
N PRO A 28 17.75 -2.51 22.28
CA PRO A 28 17.25 -1.31 22.95
C PRO A 28 16.52 -0.38 21.97
N GLU A 29 15.60 0.42 22.50
CA GLU A 29 14.99 1.51 21.74
C GLU A 29 16.06 2.54 21.34
N LEU A 30 15.93 3.08 20.12
CA LEU A 30 16.79 4.18 19.68
C LEU A 30 16.57 5.41 20.55
N THR A 31 17.66 6.00 21.02
CA THR A 31 17.62 7.27 21.74
C THR A 31 17.37 8.44 20.81
N ASP A 32 16.86 9.57 21.34
CA ASP A 32 16.67 10.80 20.56
C ASP A 32 17.98 11.29 19.90
N ALA A 33 19.11 11.09 20.58
CA ALA A 33 20.43 11.46 20.05
C ALA A 33 20.84 10.60 18.86
N GLU A 34 20.53 9.31 18.86
CA GLU A 34 20.78 8.40 17.75
C GLU A 34 19.84 8.69 16.58
N ILE A 35 18.57 8.98 16.86
CA ILE A 35 17.59 9.39 15.84
C ILE A 35 18.05 10.67 15.14
N ALA A 36 18.59 11.64 15.89
CA ALA A 36 19.11 12.88 15.33
C ALA A 36 20.32 12.69 14.39
N GLN A 37 21.03 11.55 14.48
CA GLN A 37 22.18 11.23 13.63
C GLN A 37 21.81 10.47 12.36
N LEU A 38 20.55 10.04 12.21
CA LEU A 38 20.11 9.32 11.02
C LEU A 38 20.25 10.20 9.76
N LYS A 39 20.79 9.60 8.70
CA LYS A 39 21.01 10.28 7.42
C LYS A 39 20.04 9.77 6.36
N PRO A 40 19.60 10.63 5.43
CA PRO A 40 18.90 10.19 4.24
C PRO A 40 19.68 9.11 3.49
N GLY A 41 18.98 8.12 2.92
CA GLY A 41 19.62 7.00 2.24
C GLY A 41 20.57 7.40 1.11
N HIS A 42 20.36 8.55 0.46
CA HIS A 42 21.25 9.05 -0.60
C HIS A 42 22.59 9.59 -0.06
N GLU A 43 22.68 9.92 1.23
CA GLU A 43 23.91 10.37 1.88
C GLU A 43 24.68 9.21 2.51
N GLY A 44 23.99 8.14 2.92
CA GLY A 44 24.57 7.01 3.67
C GLY A 44 24.78 5.73 2.88
N LEU A 45 24.09 5.53 1.76
CA LEU A 45 24.19 4.29 0.97
C LEU A 45 25.09 4.49 -0.26
N PRO A 46 25.81 3.45 -0.72
CA PRO A 46 26.46 3.47 -2.02
C PRO A 46 25.46 3.80 -3.14
N ALA A 47 25.87 4.63 -4.10
CA ALA A 47 24.98 5.14 -5.14
C ALA A 47 24.20 4.05 -5.90
N GLY A 48 24.83 2.91 -6.18
CA GLY A 48 24.18 1.77 -6.84
C GLY A 48 23.08 1.11 -5.99
N VAL A 49 23.27 1.05 -4.67
CA VAL A 49 22.29 0.50 -3.72
C VAL A 49 21.10 1.46 -3.59
N PHE A 50 21.36 2.77 -3.45
CA PHE A 50 20.31 3.77 -3.38
C PHE A 50 19.48 3.81 -4.68
N ALA A 51 20.13 3.78 -5.85
CA ALA A 51 19.44 3.76 -7.13
C ALA A 51 18.51 2.55 -7.29
N ALA A 52 18.91 1.37 -6.80
CA ALA A 52 18.07 0.17 -6.82
C ALA A 52 16.83 0.29 -5.93
N LEU A 53 16.94 0.97 -4.77
CA LEU A 53 15.81 1.21 -3.86
C LEU A 53 14.80 2.21 -4.43
N VAL A 54 15.28 3.31 -5.05
CA VAL A 54 14.41 4.33 -5.66
C VAL A 54 13.73 3.79 -6.92
N ASN A 55 14.39 2.90 -7.67
CA ASN A 55 13.82 2.26 -8.85
C ASN A 55 12.83 1.13 -8.55
N ARG A 56 12.55 0.82 -7.27
CA ARG A 56 11.44 -0.06 -6.87
C ARG A 56 10.10 0.71 -6.96
N GLY A 57 9.87 1.28 -8.13
CA GLY A 57 8.77 2.19 -8.44
C GLY A 57 7.42 1.65 -7.99
N GLY A 58 6.53 2.58 -7.62
CA GLY A 58 5.12 2.27 -7.41
C GLY A 58 4.49 1.56 -8.62
N ARG A 59 3.25 1.10 -8.45
CA ARG A 59 2.48 0.35 -9.47
C ARG A 59 2.80 0.88 -10.88
N PRO A 60 3.23 0.01 -11.82
CA PRO A 60 3.56 0.42 -13.18
C PRO A 60 2.51 1.39 -13.72
N LYS A 61 2.95 2.49 -14.36
CA LYS A 61 2.02 3.46 -14.94
C LYS A 61 1.13 2.68 -15.92
N ALA A 62 -0.17 2.57 -15.60
CA ALA A 62 -1.13 1.96 -16.51
C ALA A 62 -1.07 2.71 -17.86
N SER A 63 -0.93 1.97 -18.96
CA SER A 63 -0.88 2.50 -20.32
C SER A 63 -2.16 3.26 -20.69
N LEU A 64 -3.29 2.86 -20.10
CA LEU A 64 -4.58 3.53 -20.22
C LEU A 64 -5.10 3.85 -18.81
N ARG A 65 -5.22 5.14 -18.51
CA ARG A 65 -5.78 5.63 -17.24
C ARG A 65 -7.21 6.10 -17.47
N LYS A 66 -8.08 5.84 -16.49
CA LYS A 66 -9.39 6.48 -16.43
C LYS A 66 -9.17 8.00 -16.30
N VAL A 67 -9.88 8.78 -17.10
CA VAL A 67 -9.83 10.25 -17.03
C VAL A 67 -10.83 10.71 -15.97
N PRO A 68 -10.41 11.41 -14.91
CA PRO A 68 -11.34 11.99 -13.95
C PRO A 68 -12.10 13.14 -14.64
N VAL A 69 -13.43 13.06 -14.66
CA VAL A 69 -14.29 14.10 -15.22
C VAL A 69 -15.33 14.50 -14.19
N THR A 70 -15.65 15.80 -14.14
CA THR A 70 -16.76 16.32 -13.34
C THR A 70 -17.99 16.43 -14.23
N ILE A 71 -18.96 15.54 -14.04
CA ILE A 71 -20.24 15.55 -14.75
C ILE A 71 -21.39 15.64 -13.74
N ARG A 72 -22.51 16.26 -14.14
CA ARG A 72 -23.75 16.23 -13.37
C ARG A 72 -24.61 15.09 -13.91
N LEU A 73 -25.04 14.20 -13.03
CA LEU A 73 -25.93 13.08 -13.34
C LEU A 73 -27.25 13.30 -12.60
N ASP A 74 -28.32 12.73 -13.14
CA ASP A 74 -29.62 12.73 -12.47
C ASP A 74 -29.53 11.96 -11.13
N PRO A 75 -30.06 12.50 -10.02
CA PRO A 75 -30.08 11.82 -8.72
C PRO A 75 -30.55 10.37 -8.78
N HIS A 76 -31.63 10.06 -9.53
CA HIS A 76 -32.18 8.71 -9.56
C HIS A 76 -31.19 7.69 -10.16
N VAL A 77 -30.37 8.11 -11.13
CA VAL A 77 -29.35 7.26 -11.75
C VAL A 77 -28.25 6.95 -10.74
N VAL A 78 -27.77 7.97 -10.02
CA VAL A 78 -26.70 7.81 -9.02
C VAL A 78 -27.18 6.90 -7.89
N ASP A 79 -28.40 7.10 -7.41
CA ASP A 79 -28.97 6.32 -6.32
C ASP A 79 -29.18 4.85 -6.72
N ALA A 80 -29.69 4.60 -7.94
CA ALA A 80 -29.83 3.26 -8.48
C ALA A 80 -28.49 2.52 -8.55
N PHE A 81 -27.43 3.16 -9.03
CA PHE A 81 -26.11 2.53 -9.04
C PHE A 81 -25.57 2.33 -7.63
N LYS A 82 -25.64 3.33 -6.74
CA LYS A 82 -25.18 3.18 -5.34
C LYS A 82 -25.84 2.01 -4.61
N ALA A 83 -27.14 1.78 -4.85
CA ALA A 83 -27.88 0.66 -4.27
C ALA A 83 -27.31 -0.73 -4.65
N THR A 84 -26.54 -0.82 -5.75
CA THR A 84 -25.85 -2.06 -6.13
C THR A 84 -24.65 -2.41 -5.24
N GLY A 85 -24.28 -1.55 -4.28
CA GLY A 85 -23.23 -1.80 -3.31
C GLY A 85 -21.81 -1.52 -3.83
N PRO A 86 -20.76 -2.10 -3.20
CA PRO A 86 -19.37 -1.86 -3.58
C PRO A 86 -19.12 -2.10 -5.09
N GLY A 87 -18.34 -1.21 -5.70
CA GLY A 87 -18.05 -1.26 -7.14
C GLY A 87 -19.10 -0.63 -8.06
N TRP A 88 -20.08 0.10 -7.53
CA TRP A 88 -21.12 0.74 -8.34
C TRP A 88 -20.58 1.71 -9.40
N GLN A 89 -19.49 2.43 -9.11
CA GLN A 89 -18.84 3.31 -10.08
C GLN A 89 -18.23 2.54 -11.27
N THR A 90 -17.71 1.33 -11.02
CA THR A 90 -17.21 0.45 -12.09
C THR A 90 -18.36 -0.02 -12.95
N ARG A 91 -19.46 -0.48 -12.35
CA ARG A 91 -20.67 -0.87 -13.11
C ARG A 91 -21.23 0.28 -13.94
N MET A 92 -21.27 1.49 -13.39
CA MET A 92 -21.68 2.69 -14.13
C MET A 92 -20.76 2.96 -15.33
N ASN A 93 -19.44 2.86 -15.14
CA ASN A 93 -18.47 3.00 -16.23
C ASN A 93 -18.68 1.96 -17.35
N ASP A 94 -18.99 0.71 -17.00
CA ASP A 94 -19.20 -0.35 -17.99
C ASP A 94 -20.45 -0.11 -18.83
N VAL A 95 -21.52 0.44 -18.23
CA VAL A 95 -22.72 0.87 -18.96
C VAL A 95 -22.40 2.01 -19.93
N LEU A 96 -21.66 3.03 -19.48
CA LEU A 96 -21.22 4.13 -20.34
C LEU A 96 -20.34 3.63 -21.50
N ALA A 97 -19.44 2.69 -21.23
CA ALA A 97 -18.58 2.10 -22.26
C ALA A 97 -19.38 1.32 -23.32
N ARG A 98 -20.42 0.59 -22.91
CA ARG A 98 -21.33 -0.10 -23.85
C ARG A 98 -22.11 0.90 -24.70
N ALA A 99 -22.67 1.94 -24.08
CA ALA A 99 -23.42 2.98 -24.79
C ALA A 99 -22.56 3.69 -25.85
N VAL A 100 -21.25 3.85 -25.64
CA VAL A 100 -20.34 4.40 -26.65
C VAL A 100 -20.25 3.53 -27.91
N SER A 101 -20.38 2.21 -27.80
CA SER A 101 -20.44 1.32 -28.97
C SER A 101 -21.69 1.56 -29.80
N ASP A 102 -22.81 1.91 -29.18
CA ASP A 102 -24.08 2.16 -29.85
C ASP A 102 -24.16 3.58 -30.46
N LEU A 103 -23.24 4.46 -30.10
CA LEU A 103 -23.11 5.81 -30.69
C LEU A 103 -22.31 5.82 -32.01
N ARG A 104 -21.75 4.67 -32.42
CA ARG A 104 -20.96 4.50 -33.65
C ARG A 104 -21.76 3.79 -34.72
#